data_AF-A0A8T4LVS1-F1
#
_entry.id   AF-A0A8T4LVS1-F1
#
_cell.length_a   1.000
_cell.length_b   1.000
_cell.length_c   1.000
_cell.angle_alpha   90.00
_cell.angle_beta   90.00
_cell.angle_gamma   90.00
#
_symmetry.space_group_name_H-M   'P 1'
#
loop_
_entity.id
_entity.type
_entity.pdbx_description
1 polymer ?
#
loop_
_entity_poly.entity_id
_entity_poly.type
_entity_poly.pdbx_seq_one_letter_code
_entity_poly.pdbx_strand_id
1 'polypeptide(L)'
;MIKKILGGVSFIIGTVLIIFFHVNITGNVVSDTAGSLSGIFGLVLIVGGITLIVESSSLEGRLGHNEKEVIKNAFRNWDGKLNSDRRRILERFGIETEKTHKGRVAFYIPGAHGKVYASEKPKDHRAKLNFATELARYVEMNYR
;
A
#
# COMPACT_ATOMS: atom_id res chain seq x y z
N MET A 1 -4.55 -7.25 -7.42
CA MET A 1 -5.47 -8.32 -7.84
C MET A 1 -4.85 -9.73 -7.89
N ILE A 2 -3.88 -10.06 -8.79
CA ILE A 2 -3.32 -11.44 -8.92
C ILE A 2 -2.72 -11.98 -7.61
N LYS A 3 -1.97 -11.15 -6.87
CA LYS A 3 -1.37 -11.53 -5.56
C LYS A 3 -2.41 -11.91 -4.50
N LYS A 4 -3.59 -11.26 -4.47
CA LYS A 4 -4.70 -11.61 -3.56
C LYS A 4 -5.30 -12.96 -3.89
N ILE A 5 -5.49 -13.24 -5.17
CA ILE A 5 -6.03 -14.53 -5.64
C ILE A 5 -5.03 -15.65 -5.30
N LEU A 6 -3.74 -15.46 -5.56
CA LEU A 6 -2.68 -16.40 -5.18
C LEU A 6 -2.59 -16.60 -3.66
N GLY A 7 -2.67 -15.53 -2.87
CA GLY A 7 -2.69 -15.61 -1.41
C GLY A 7 -3.91 -16.36 -0.87
N GLY A 8 -5.10 -16.09 -1.42
CA GLY A 8 -6.33 -16.80 -1.09
C GLY A 8 -6.29 -18.28 -1.47
N VAL A 9 -5.79 -18.61 -2.65
CA VAL A 9 -5.58 -20.01 -3.08
C VAL A 9 -4.58 -20.72 -2.16
N SER A 10 -3.48 -20.06 -1.80
CA SER A 10 -2.47 -20.62 -0.88
C SER A 10 -3.03 -20.87 0.52
N PHE A 11 -3.86 -19.95 1.02
CA PHE A 11 -4.54 -20.10 2.32
C PHE A 11 -5.52 -21.27 2.31
N ILE A 12 -6.33 -21.40 1.26
CA ILE A 12 -7.29 -22.51 1.11
C ILE A 12 -6.55 -23.85 1.02
N ILE A 13 -5.52 -23.95 0.17
CA ILE A 13 -4.73 -25.17 0.02
C ILE A 13 -4.04 -25.53 1.34
N GLY A 14 -3.43 -24.56 2.03
CA GLY A 14 -2.80 -24.79 3.34
C GLY A 14 -3.78 -25.31 4.39
N THR A 15 -5.00 -24.74 4.44
CA THR A 15 -6.06 -25.19 5.35
C THR A 15 -6.53 -26.60 5.03
N VAL A 16 -6.75 -26.91 3.76
CA VAL A 16 -7.16 -28.25 3.29
C VAL A 16 -6.09 -29.28 3.63
N LEU A 17 -4.80 -28.97 3.43
CA LEU A 17 -3.71 -29.88 3.78
C LEU A 17 -3.70 -30.19 5.28
N ILE A 18 -3.80 -29.18 6.15
CA ILE A 18 -3.83 -29.40 7.61
C ILE A 18 -5.00 -30.32 8.01
N ILE A 19 -6.19 -30.10 7.42
CA ILE A 19 -7.37 -30.94 7.68
C ILE A 19 -7.11 -32.37 7.20
N PHE A 20 -6.65 -32.57 5.96
CA PHE A 20 -6.37 -33.92 5.43
C PHE A 20 -5.30 -34.67 6.23
N PHE A 21 -4.26 -33.98 6.74
CA PHE A 21 -3.23 -34.62 7.57
C PHE A 21 -3.67 -34.92 9.00
N HIS A 22 -4.56 -34.12 9.57
CA HIS A 22 -5.20 -34.44 10.84
C HIS A 22 -6.31 -35.50 10.70
N VAL A 23 -6.81 -35.73 9.48
CA VAL A 23 -7.79 -36.75 9.11
C VAL A 23 -7.10 -37.99 8.51
N ASN A 24 -5.95 -38.40 9.05
CA ASN A 24 -5.60 -39.83 9.07
C ASN A 24 -6.48 -40.47 10.15
N ILE A 25 -7.69 -40.93 9.83
CA ILE A 25 -7.96 -42.34 9.49
C ILE A 25 -7.05 -43.26 10.32
N THR A 26 -7.57 -43.63 11.48
CA THR A 26 -7.31 -44.88 12.20
C THR A 26 -6.68 -45.95 11.31
N GLY A 27 -5.36 -46.15 11.41
CA GLY A 27 -4.69 -47.35 10.89
C GLY A 27 -3.59 -47.12 9.85
N ASN A 28 -2.50 -46.44 10.20
CA ASN A 28 -1.17 -46.99 9.92
C ASN A 28 -0.07 -46.25 10.70
N VAL A 29 0.77 -47.01 11.42
CA VAL A 29 1.87 -46.53 12.28
C VAL A 29 3.12 -46.20 11.43
N VAL A 30 2.93 -45.51 10.30
CA VAL A 30 4.02 -45.02 9.43
C VAL A 30 3.95 -43.47 9.32
N SER A 31 3.14 -42.82 10.16
CA SER A 31 2.68 -41.43 9.98
C SER A 31 3.44 -40.37 10.78
N ASP A 32 4.29 -40.72 11.74
CA ASP A 32 4.78 -39.73 12.71
C ASP A 32 5.80 -38.72 12.12
N THR A 33 6.57 -39.12 11.10
CA THR A 33 7.56 -38.22 10.46
C THR A 33 6.99 -37.46 9.27
N ALA A 34 6.08 -38.09 8.50
CA ALA A 34 5.46 -37.47 7.32
C ALA A 34 4.38 -36.44 7.70
N GLY A 35 3.61 -36.69 8.78
CA GLY A 35 2.61 -35.76 9.29
C GLY A 35 3.20 -34.47 9.88
N SER A 36 4.42 -34.55 10.43
CA SER A 36 5.17 -33.40 10.96
C SER A 36 5.60 -32.43 9.84
N LEU A 37 6.26 -32.95 8.80
CA LEU A 37 6.75 -32.16 7.67
C LEU A 37 5.62 -31.53 6.86
N SER A 38 4.52 -32.27 6.67
CA SER A 38 3.37 -31.78 5.94
C SER A 38 2.53 -30.75 6.72
N GLY A 39 2.44 -30.90 8.04
CA GLY A 39 1.87 -29.90 8.93
C GLY A 39 2.65 -28.58 8.91
N ILE A 40 3.98 -28.64 8.92
CA ILE A 40 4.85 -27.47 8.75
C ILE A 40 4.59 -26.80 7.39
N PHE A 41 4.48 -27.59 6.31
CA PHE A 41 4.22 -27.06 4.98
C PHE A 41 2.85 -26.37 4.86
N GLY A 42 1.80 -26.95 5.43
CA GLY A 42 0.47 -26.33 5.51
C GLY A 42 0.50 -25.01 6.28
N LEU A 43 1.25 -24.95 7.38
CA LEU A 43 1.39 -23.75 8.21
C LEU A 43 2.14 -22.64 7.46
N VAL A 44 3.22 -22.99 6.74
CA VAL A 44 3.95 -22.05 5.87
C VAL A 44 3.06 -21.48 4.76
N LEU A 45 2.20 -22.31 4.14
CA LEU A 45 1.26 -21.86 3.11
C LEU A 45 0.18 -20.92 3.66
N ILE A 46 -0.33 -21.18 4.87
CA ILE A 46 -1.29 -20.30 5.54
C ILE A 46 -0.65 -18.95 5.86
N VAL A 47 0.52 -18.96 6.51
CA VAL A 47 1.24 -17.74 6.88
C VAL A 47 1.63 -16.96 5.62
N GLY A 48 2.22 -17.61 4.62
CA GLY A 48 2.56 -16.99 3.34
C GLY A 48 1.34 -16.44 2.59
N GLY A 49 0.22 -17.16 2.61
CA GLY A 49 -1.05 -16.72 2.05
C GLY A 49 -1.59 -15.46 2.73
N ILE A 50 -1.58 -15.42 4.07
CA ILE A 50 -1.96 -14.24 4.85
C ILE A 50 -1.04 -13.07 4.52
N THR A 51 0.29 -13.26 4.49
CA THR A 51 1.24 -12.20 4.17
C THR A 51 0.99 -11.63 2.77
N LEU A 52 0.74 -12.47 1.77
CA LEU A 52 0.41 -12.03 0.41
C LEU A 52 -0.93 -11.28 0.35
N ILE A 53 -1.94 -11.69 1.12
CA ILE A 53 -3.22 -10.99 1.24
C ILE A 53 -3.02 -9.64 1.94
N VAL A 54 -2.24 -9.57 3.02
CA VAL A 54 -2.01 -8.34 3.80
C VAL A 54 -1.15 -7.35 3.02
N GLU A 55 -0.07 -7.79 2.37
CA GLU A 55 0.80 -6.94 1.54
C GLU A 55 0.02 -6.37 0.34
N SER A 56 -0.82 -7.18 -0.29
CA SER A 56 -1.70 -6.69 -1.35
C SER A 56 -2.86 -5.83 -0.84
N SER A 57 -3.24 -5.93 0.44
CA SER A 57 -4.19 -5.02 1.10
C SER A 57 -3.55 -3.68 1.45
N SER A 58 -2.27 -3.68 1.81
CA SER A 58 -1.46 -2.47 2.01
C SER A 58 -1.26 -1.68 0.71
N LEU A 59 -1.28 -2.36 -0.45
CA LEU A 59 -1.21 -1.74 -1.78
C LEU A 59 -2.58 -1.38 -2.39
N GLU A 60 -3.67 -2.00 -1.95
CA GLU A 60 -5.04 -1.71 -2.39
C GLU A 60 -5.82 -0.89 -1.35
N GLY A 61 -5.16 0.11 -0.75
CA GLY A 61 -5.82 1.18 -0.03
C GLY A 61 -6.64 2.02 -1.01
N ARG A 62 -7.91 1.66 -1.21
CA ARG A 62 -8.90 2.53 -1.85
C ARG A 62 -8.85 3.89 -1.15
N LEU A 63 -8.41 4.93 -1.86
CA LEU A 63 -8.48 6.31 -1.38
C LEU A 63 -9.94 6.69 -1.12
N GLY A 64 -10.35 6.60 0.14
CA GLY A 64 -11.64 7.12 0.58
C GLY A 64 -11.63 8.65 0.51
N HIS A 65 -12.82 9.26 0.47
CA HIS A 65 -13.01 10.71 0.55
C HIS A 65 -12.17 11.38 1.65
N ASN A 66 -11.94 10.67 2.76
CA ASN A 66 -11.10 11.09 3.89
C ASN A 66 -9.63 11.35 3.51
N GLU A 67 -9.03 10.59 2.60
CA GLU A 67 -7.60 10.72 2.30
C GLU A 67 -7.31 11.93 1.39
N LYS A 68 -8.28 12.30 0.55
CA LYS A 68 -8.27 13.57 -0.19
C LYS A 68 -8.26 14.77 0.76
N GLU A 69 -9.09 14.71 1.79
CA GLU A 69 -9.16 15.77 2.80
C GLU A 69 -7.90 15.81 3.69
N VAL A 70 -7.25 14.67 3.96
CA VAL A 70 -5.96 14.64 4.65
C VAL A 70 -4.89 15.40 3.87
N ILE A 71 -4.74 15.14 2.56
CA ILE A 71 -3.77 15.86 1.71
C ILE A 71 -4.15 17.34 1.63
N LYS A 72 -5.42 17.65 1.34
CA LYS A 72 -5.86 19.05 1.27
C LYS A 72 -5.56 19.80 2.56
N ASN A 73 -5.89 19.24 3.72
CA ASN A 73 -5.67 19.90 5.01
C ASN A 73 -4.18 20.09 5.32
N ALA A 74 -3.34 19.07 5.06
CA ALA A 74 -1.91 19.14 5.28
C ALA A 74 -1.21 20.18 4.40
N PHE A 75 -1.68 20.36 3.17
CA PHE A 75 -1.09 21.25 2.16
C PHE A 75 -1.86 22.57 1.97
N ARG A 76 -2.99 22.80 2.64
CA ARG A 76 -3.79 24.05 2.57
C ARG A 76 -2.97 25.30 2.89
N ASN A 77 -2.03 25.15 3.82
CA ASN A 77 -1.12 26.21 4.27
C ASN A 77 0.31 25.97 3.79
N TRP A 78 0.48 25.45 2.57
CA TRP A 78 1.81 25.22 1.99
C TRP A 78 2.63 26.52 1.99
N ASP A 79 3.81 26.47 2.58
CA ASP A 79 4.74 27.59 2.75
C ASP A 79 6.01 27.42 1.89
N GLY A 80 6.03 26.41 1.02
CA GLY A 80 7.22 26.04 0.23
C GLY A 80 8.16 25.07 0.95
N LYS A 81 7.85 24.66 2.19
CA LYS A 81 8.72 23.79 2.98
C LYS A 81 8.01 22.49 3.39
N LEU A 82 8.78 21.41 3.33
CA LEU A 82 8.34 20.08 3.76
C LEU A 82 8.72 19.92 5.24
N ASN A 83 7.72 19.85 6.13
CA ASN A 83 7.91 19.47 7.53
C ASN A 83 7.81 17.93 7.68
N SER A 84 8.11 17.43 8.88
CA SER A 84 8.07 15.99 9.19
C SER A 84 6.70 15.37 8.92
N ASP A 85 5.62 16.08 9.28
CA ASP A 85 4.26 15.57 9.18
C ASP A 85 3.81 15.46 7.72
N ARG A 86 4.09 16.48 6.91
CA ARG A 86 3.84 16.46 5.47
C ARG A 86 4.65 15.36 4.80
N ARG A 87 5.92 15.14 5.21
CA ARG A 87 6.74 14.05 4.67
C ARG A 87 6.08 12.69 4.92
N ARG A 88 5.65 12.43 6.14
CA ARG A 88 4.97 11.18 6.52
C ARG A 88 3.68 10.95 5.73
N ILE A 89 2.93 12.03 5.47
CA ILE A 89 1.72 11.97 4.64
C ILE A 89 2.08 11.62 3.19
N LEU A 90 3.10 12.26 2.62
CA LEU A 90 3.55 11.96 1.25
C LEU A 90 4.07 10.51 1.13
N GLU A 91 4.87 10.05 2.09
CA GLU A 91 5.38 8.67 2.14
C GLU A 91 4.25 7.64 2.18
N ARG A 92 3.17 7.91 2.94
CA ARG A 92 1.98 7.06 2.98
C ARG A 92 1.32 6.89 1.61
N PHE A 93 1.42 7.91 0.76
CA PHE A 93 0.92 7.90 -0.62
C PHE A 93 2.02 7.65 -1.65
N GLY A 94 3.21 7.21 -1.26
CA GLY A 94 4.31 6.93 -2.19
C GLY A 94 4.70 8.13 -3.04
N ILE A 95 4.46 9.35 -2.56
CA ILE A 95 4.77 10.59 -3.28
C ILE A 95 6.20 10.99 -2.95
N GLU A 96 7.03 11.04 -3.98
CA GLU A 96 8.36 11.58 -3.92
C GLU A 96 8.37 13.07 -4.30
N THR A 97 9.43 13.76 -3.88
CA THR A 97 9.63 15.16 -4.20
C THR A 97 11.00 15.41 -4.78
N GLU A 98 11.06 16.19 -5.84
CA GLU A 98 12.31 16.69 -6.41
C GLU A 98 12.33 18.21 -6.44
N LYS A 99 13.52 18.80 -6.29
CA LYS A 99 13.73 20.23 -6.55
C LYS A 99 14.07 20.41 -8.03
N THR A 100 13.26 21.20 -8.72
CA THR A 100 13.51 21.60 -10.11
C THR A 100 14.53 22.74 -10.19
N HIS A 101 15.17 22.91 -11.35
CA HIS A 101 16.11 24.01 -11.61
C HIS A 101 15.53 25.42 -11.40
N LYS A 102 14.20 25.58 -11.39
CA LYS A 102 13.53 26.87 -11.13
C LYS A 102 13.17 27.09 -9.66
N GLY A 103 13.68 26.25 -8.75
CA GLY A 103 13.37 26.32 -7.31
C GLY A 103 11.96 25.83 -6.95
N ARG A 104 11.20 25.30 -7.90
CA ARG A 104 9.91 24.64 -7.63
C ARG A 104 10.15 23.25 -7.08
N VAL A 105 9.29 22.84 -6.15
CA VAL A 105 9.22 21.45 -5.70
C VAL A 105 8.20 20.74 -6.57
N ALA A 106 8.62 19.69 -7.25
CA ALA A 106 7.73 18.79 -7.97
C ALA A 106 7.40 17.58 -7.10
N PHE A 107 6.15 17.13 -7.16
CA PHE A 107 5.59 16.02 -6.40
C PHE A 107 5.13 14.97 -7.41
N TYR A 108 5.57 13.73 -7.24
CA TYR A 108 5.27 12.65 -8.19
C TYR A 108 5.23 11.29 -7.50
N ILE A 109 4.51 10.33 -8.09
CA ILE A 109 4.53 8.93 -7.66
C ILE A 109 5.47 8.17 -8.62
N PRO A 110 6.44 7.37 -8.14
CA PRO A 110 7.30 6.58 -9.01
C PRO A 110 6.49 5.67 -9.94
N GLY A 111 6.75 5.73 -11.24
CA GLY A 111 6.03 4.96 -12.27
C GLY A 111 4.68 5.57 -12.70
N ALA A 112 4.21 6.64 -12.07
CA ALA A 112 3.04 7.38 -12.52
C ALA A 112 3.38 8.39 -13.63
N HIS A 113 2.40 8.71 -14.48
CA HIS A 113 2.55 9.74 -15.49
C HIS A 113 2.34 11.14 -14.90
N GLY A 114 3.31 12.03 -15.13
CA GLY A 114 3.23 13.45 -14.78
C GLY A 114 3.68 13.78 -13.36
N LYS A 115 3.85 15.07 -13.10
CA LYS A 115 4.26 15.64 -11.81
C LYS A 115 3.38 16.85 -11.49
N VAL A 116 3.10 17.07 -10.21
CA VAL A 116 2.44 18.29 -9.73
C VAL A 116 3.50 19.25 -9.21
N TYR A 117 3.42 20.52 -9.59
CA TYR A 117 4.41 21.52 -9.22
C TYR A 117 3.84 22.46 -8.18
N ALA A 118 4.56 22.64 -7.07
CA ALA A 118 4.26 23.73 -6.15
C ALA A 118 4.56 25.09 -6.80
N SER A 119 3.72 26.08 -6.49
CA SER A 119 3.92 27.46 -6.91
C SER A 119 5.26 28.02 -6.39
N GLU A 120 5.93 28.82 -7.22
CA GLU A 120 7.12 29.60 -6.83
C GLU A 120 6.82 30.65 -5.76
N LYS A 121 5.56 31.09 -5.66
CA LYS A 121 5.09 32.09 -4.70
C LYS A 121 4.09 31.45 -3.75
N PRO A 122 4.53 30.55 -2.85
CA PRO A 122 3.63 29.87 -1.93
C PRO A 122 2.97 30.83 -0.94
N LYS A 123 3.37 32.11 -0.85
CA LYS A 123 2.73 33.09 0.05
C LYS A 123 1.32 33.50 -0.38
N ASP A 124 0.94 33.31 -1.64
CA ASP A 124 -0.41 33.62 -2.13
C ASP A 124 -1.41 32.54 -1.69
N HIS A 125 -2.45 32.94 -0.95
CA HIS A 125 -3.47 32.04 -0.42
C HIS A 125 -4.20 31.25 -1.52
N ARG A 126 -4.47 31.87 -2.68
CA ARG A 126 -5.13 31.17 -3.81
C ARG A 126 -4.21 30.10 -4.39
N ALA A 127 -2.92 30.39 -4.52
CA ALA A 127 -1.94 29.43 -5.01
C ALA A 127 -1.80 28.22 -4.09
N LYS A 128 -1.88 28.40 -2.76
CA LYS A 128 -1.84 27.30 -1.78
C LYS A 128 -3.04 26.35 -1.91
N LEU A 129 -4.25 26.91 -1.98
CA LEU A 129 -5.49 26.13 -2.11
C LEU A 129 -5.54 25.36 -3.43
N ASN A 130 -5.13 26.00 -4.52
CA ASN A 130 -5.07 25.37 -5.84
C ASN A 130 -4.07 24.21 -5.84
N PHE A 131 -2.86 24.41 -5.32
CA PHE A 131 -1.85 23.36 -5.21
C PHE A 131 -2.34 22.17 -4.36
N ALA A 132 -2.92 22.42 -3.19
CA ALA A 132 -3.44 21.37 -2.32
C ALA A 132 -4.54 20.54 -3.02
N THR A 133 -5.39 21.22 -3.81
CA THR A 133 -6.45 20.58 -4.59
C THR A 133 -5.89 19.77 -5.76
N GLU A 134 -4.90 20.31 -6.47
CA GLU A 134 -4.24 19.66 -7.60
C GLU A 134 -3.46 18.41 -7.15
N LEU A 135 -2.71 18.51 -6.05
CA LEU A 135 -2.01 17.38 -5.45
C LEU A 135 -2.97 16.28 -5.02
N ALA A 136 -4.08 16.64 -4.36
CA ALA A 136 -5.08 15.66 -3.95
C ALA A 136 -5.75 14.98 -5.15
N ARG A 137 -6.00 15.72 -6.25
CA ARG A 137 -6.53 15.16 -7.49
C ARG A 137 -5.52 14.24 -8.18
N TYR A 138 -4.24 14.60 -8.20
CA TYR A 138 -3.18 13.77 -8.76
C TYR A 138 -3.07 12.43 -8.04
N VAL A 139 -3.13 12.45 -6.71
CA VAL A 139 -3.13 11.21 -5.91
C VAL A 139 -4.37 10.38 -6.23
N GLU A 140 -5.55 10.99 -6.28
CA GLU A 140 -6.80 10.30 -6.66
C GLU A 140 -6.72 9.63 -8.04
N MET A 141 -6.07 10.26 -9.02
CA MET A 141 -5.96 9.73 -10.38
C MET A 141 -4.98 8.55 -10.51
N ASN A 142 -3.93 8.50 -9.70
CA ASN A 142 -2.87 7.49 -9.81
C ASN A 142 -3.05 6.28 -8.88
N TYR A 143 -4.06 6.34 -8.01
CA TYR A 143 -4.41 5.27 -7.06
C TYR A 143 -5.75 4.58 -7.38
N ARG A 144 -6.41 4.97 -8.49
CA ARG A 144 -7.57 4.26 -9.06
C ARG A 144 -7.11 3.18 -10.02
#